data_AF-A0A535FK71-F1
#
_entry.id   AF-A0A535FK71-F1
#
_cell.length_a   1.000
_cell.length_b   1.000
_cell.length_c   1.000
_cell.angle_alpha   90.00
_cell.angle_beta   90.00
_cell.angle_gamma   90.00
#
_symmetry.space_group_name_H-M   'P 1'
#
loop_
_entity.id
_entity.type
_entity.pdbx_description
1 polymer ?
#
loop_
_entity_poly.entity_id
_entity_poly.type
_entity_poly.pdbx_seq_one_letter_code
_entity_poly.pdbx_strand_id
1 'polypeptide(L)'
;SREQRIDAELEARARQALVHEHLANLPAKYRIVLVLRHLQDMTYEEMAEILTMPIGTIKTHLFRARNLLKERIEMFDRERNTRTRGA
;
A
#
# COMPACT_ATOMS: atom_id res chain seq x y z
N SER A 1 -15.93 10.27 24.24
CA SER A 1 -16.12 11.74 24.24
C SER A 1 -15.97 12.27 22.82
N ARG A 2 -16.37 13.52 22.55
CA ARG A 2 -16.11 14.20 21.25
C ARG A 2 -14.62 14.21 20.91
N GLU A 3 -13.78 14.33 21.93
CA GLU A 3 -12.32 14.29 21.85
C GLU A 3 -11.80 12.95 21.30
N GLN A 4 -12.22 11.83 21.88
CA GLN A 4 -11.83 10.48 21.41
C GLN A 4 -12.21 10.20 19.96
N ARG A 5 -13.29 10.82 19.45
CA ARG A 5 -13.69 10.70 18.03
C ARG A 5 -12.74 11.48 17.11
N ILE A 6 -12.27 12.64 17.55
CA ILE A 6 -11.33 13.47 16.78
C ILE A 6 -9.97 12.78 16.67
N ASP A 7 -9.47 12.22 17.77
CA ASP A 7 -8.19 11.51 17.81
C ASP A 7 -8.20 10.30 16.87
N ALA A 8 -9.26 9.48 16.94
CA ALA A 8 -9.39 8.31 16.08
C ALA A 8 -9.43 8.68 14.58
N GLU A 9 -10.08 9.80 14.23
CA GLU A 9 -10.17 10.27 12.84
C GLU A 9 -8.83 10.83 12.34
N LEU A 10 -8.11 11.58 13.18
CA LEU A 10 -6.76 12.06 12.88
C LEU A 10 -5.79 10.91 12.66
N GLU A 11 -5.82 9.90 13.54
CA GLU A 11 -5.00 8.71 13.38
C GLU A 11 -5.33 7.93 12.10
N ALA A 12 -6.60 7.79 11.76
CA ALA A 12 -7.02 7.11 10.54
C ALA A 12 -6.48 7.84 9.30
N ARG A 13 -6.59 9.18 9.26
CA ARG A 13 -6.05 9.99 8.17
C ARG A 13 -4.53 9.88 8.07
N ALA A 14 -3.82 9.92 9.20
CA ALA A 14 -2.37 9.78 9.24
C ALA A 14 -1.93 8.39 8.73
N ARG A 15 -2.61 7.31 9.15
CA ARG A 15 -2.38 5.96 8.62
C ARG A 15 -2.61 5.88 7.11
N GLN A 16 -3.69 6.49 6.63
CA GLN A 16 -4.04 6.47 5.22
C GLN A 16 -3.02 7.24 4.36
N ALA A 17 -2.55 8.40 4.82
CA ALA A 17 -1.51 9.18 4.15
C ALA A 17 -0.20 8.40 4.04
N LEU A 18 0.21 7.71 5.11
CA LEU A 18 1.41 6.88 5.14
C LEU A 18 1.35 5.74 4.11
N VAL A 19 0.22 5.03 4.05
CA VAL A 19 0.01 3.98 3.05
C VAL A 19 0.11 4.55 1.63
N HIS A 20 -0.48 5.72 1.38
CA HIS A 20 -0.43 6.38 0.08
C HIS A 20 1.01 6.74 -0.34
N GLU A 21 1.82 7.26 0.58
CA GLU A 21 3.22 7.59 0.34
C GLU A 21 4.04 6.34 -0.02
N HIS A 22 3.88 5.25 0.73
CA HIS A 22 4.59 4.01 0.45
C HIS A 22 4.18 3.37 -0.87
N LEU A 23 2.89 3.44 -1.23
CA LEU A 23 2.38 3.05 -2.53
C LEU A 23 2.99 3.90 -3.66
N ALA A 24 3.05 5.22 -3.48
CA ALA A 24 3.59 6.15 -4.47
C ALA A 24 5.05 5.83 -4.83
N ASN A 25 5.84 5.39 -3.85
CA ASN A 25 7.23 5.03 -4.02
C ASN A 25 7.43 3.65 -4.69
N LEU A 26 6.39 2.83 -4.87
CA LEU A 26 6.55 1.50 -5.49
C LEU A 26 6.91 1.66 -6.97
N PRO A 27 7.71 0.74 -7.55
CA PRO A 27 7.89 0.66 -8.99
C PRO A 27 6.53 0.64 -9.69
N ALA A 28 6.38 1.43 -10.76
CA ALA A 28 5.09 1.69 -11.40
C ALA A 28 4.30 0.41 -11.74
N LYS A 29 5.00 -0.63 -12.23
CA LYS A 29 4.43 -1.94 -12.57
C LYS A 29 3.80 -2.70 -11.38
N TYR A 30 4.26 -2.45 -10.16
CA TYR A 30 3.74 -3.04 -8.93
C TYR A 30 2.64 -2.17 -8.32
N ARG A 31 2.79 -0.85 -8.41
CA ARG A 31 1.78 0.10 -7.97
C ARG A 31 0.48 -0.07 -8.75
N ILE A 32 0.56 -0.15 -10.08
CA ILE A 32 -0.63 -0.20 -10.94
C ILE A 32 -1.49 -1.44 -10.64
N VAL A 33 -0.89 -2.60 -10.42
CA VAL A 33 -1.65 -3.82 -10.12
C VAL A 33 -2.32 -3.77 -8.74
N LEU A 34 -1.70 -3.12 -7.75
CA LEU A 34 -2.33 -2.92 -6.44
C LEU A 34 -3.50 -1.94 -6.52
N VAL A 35 -3.34 -0.84 -7.26
CA VAL A 35 -4.40 0.15 -7.45
C VAL A 35 -5.62 -0.47 -8.12
N LEU A 36 -5.42 -1.15 -9.26
CA LEU A 36 -6.53 -1.78 -9.96
C LEU A 36 -7.22 -2.84 -9.09
N ARG A 37 -6.45 -3.64 -8.36
CA ARG A 37 -7.03 -4.72 -7.54
C ARG A 37 -7.74 -4.23 -6.27
N HIS A 38 -7.20 -3.24 -5.58
CA HIS A 38 -7.66 -2.87 -4.22
C HIS A 38 -8.40 -1.53 -4.16
N LEU A 39 -8.17 -0.64 -5.12
CA LEU A 39 -8.82 0.67 -5.16
C LEU A 39 -9.93 0.71 -6.22
N GLN A 40 -9.84 -0.13 -7.24
CA GLN A 40 -10.83 -0.21 -8.33
C GLN A 40 -11.57 -1.55 -8.35
N ASP A 41 -11.31 -2.43 -7.37
CA ASP A 41 -11.94 -3.75 -7.19
C ASP A 41 -11.95 -4.66 -8.44
N MET A 42 -10.98 -4.47 -9.35
CA MET A 42 -10.92 -5.23 -10.60
C MET A 42 -10.54 -6.69 -10.38
N THR A 43 -11.08 -7.55 -11.23
CA THR A 43 -10.71 -8.98 -11.34
C THR A 43 -9.36 -9.16 -12.03
N TYR A 44 -8.77 -10.35 -11.92
CA TYR A 44 -7.47 -10.60 -12.57
C TYR A 44 -7.60 -10.64 -14.10
N GLU A 45 -8.77 -11.06 -14.59
CA GLU A 45 -9.15 -11.12 -15.98
C GLU A 45 -9.25 -9.69 -16.57
N GLU A 46 -10.01 -8.80 -15.95
CA GLU A 46 -10.12 -7.39 -16.40
C GLU A 46 -8.77 -6.67 -16.34
N MET A 47 -7.96 -6.94 -15.31
CA MET A 47 -6.60 -6.39 -15.22
C MET A 47 -5.69 -6.91 -16.34
N ALA A 48 -5.80 -8.19 -16.69
CA ALA A 48 -5.02 -8.79 -17.76
C ALA A 48 -5.36 -8.18 -19.13
N GLU A 49 -6.64 -7.92 -19.38
CA GLU A 49 -7.13 -7.24 -20.57
C GLU A 49 -6.64 -5.78 -20.64
N ILE A 50 -6.92 -4.98 -19.61
CA ILE A 50 -6.56 -3.55 -19.58
C ILE A 50 -5.05 -3.34 -19.69
N LEU A 51 -4.26 -4.16 -18.99
CA LEU A 51 -2.81 -4.01 -18.99
C LEU A 51 -2.12 -4.77 -20.12
N THR A 52 -2.88 -5.52 -20.93
CA THR A 52 -2.36 -6.37 -22.00
C THR A 52 -1.24 -7.30 -21.50
N MET A 53 -1.48 -7.94 -20.35
CA MET A 53 -0.52 -8.82 -19.67
C MET A 53 -1.18 -10.17 -19.32
N PRO A 54 -0.45 -11.29 -19.37
CA PRO A 54 -0.99 -12.58 -18.93
C PRO A 54 -1.43 -12.55 -17.45
N ILE A 55 -2.51 -13.25 -17.11
CA ILE A 55 -2.99 -13.41 -15.72
C ILE A 55 -1.87 -13.92 -14.79
N GLY A 56 -1.00 -14.81 -15.29
CA GLY A 56 0.17 -15.28 -14.55
C GLY A 56 1.09 -14.12 -14.13
N THR A 57 1.37 -13.19 -15.05
CA THR A 57 2.14 -11.98 -14.78
C THR A 57 1.45 -11.06 -13.78
N ILE A 58 0.13 -10.88 -13.89
CA ILE A 58 -0.67 -10.10 -12.91
C ILE A 58 -0.52 -10.69 -11.50
N LYS A 59 -0.68 -12.01 -11.35
CA LYS A 59 -0.52 -12.71 -10.07
C LYS A 59 0.88 -12.53 -9.50
N THR A 60 1.92 -12.72 -10.32
CA THR A 60 3.32 -12.51 -9.89
C THR A 60 3.60 -11.06 -9.52
N HIS A 61 3.12 -10.09 -10.29
CA HIS A 61 3.25 -8.66 -9.97
C HIS A 61 2.54 -8.31 -8.66
N LEU A 62 1.31 -8.79 -8.44
CA LEU A 62 0.58 -8.57 -7.19
C LEU A 62 1.29 -9.15 -5.98
N PHE A 63 1.82 -10.37 -6.10
CA PHE A 63 2.59 -11.01 -5.04
C PHE A 63 3.83 -10.16 -4.69
N ARG A 64 4.63 -9.78 -5.70
CA ARG A 64 5.81 -8.94 -5.50
C ARG A 64 5.47 -7.56 -4.95
N ALA A 65 4.39 -6.95 -5.43
CA ALA A 65 3.92 -5.65 -4.98
C ALA A 65 3.55 -5.65 -3.49
N ARG A 66 2.80 -6.67 -3.03
CA ARG A 66 2.44 -6.82 -1.61
C ARG A 66 3.66 -7.01 -0.72
N ASN A 67 4.61 -7.85 -1.13
CA ASN A 67 5.82 -8.09 -0.34
C ASN A 67 6.67 -6.82 -0.23
N LEU A 68 6.85 -6.09 -1.33
CA LEU A 68 7.63 -4.85 -1.33
C LEU A 68 6.95 -3.75 -0.51
N LEU A 69 5.62 -3.66 -0.56
CA LEU A 69 4.87 -2.73 0.28
C LEU A 69 5.01 -3.07 1.77
N LYS A 70 4.89 -4.36 2.12
CA LYS A 70 5.06 -4.86 3.49
C LYS A 70 6.45 -4.53 4.03
N GLU A 71 7.50 -4.87 3.29
CA GLU A 71 8.89 -4.63 3.69
C GLU A 71 9.15 -3.15 3.98
N ARG A 72 8.58 -2.25 3.16
CA ARG A 72 8.73 -0.81 3.33
C ARG A 72 7.99 -0.27 4.55
N ILE A 73 6.78 -0.73 4.79
CA ILE A 73 6.02 -0.36 6.00
C ILE A 73 6.78 -0.83 7.24
N GLU A 74 7.28 -2.08 7.24
CA GLU A 74 8.06 -2.59 8.36
C GLU A 74 9.37 -1.82 8.57
N MET A 75 10.03 -1.40 7.50
CA MET A 75 11.23 -0.55 7.59
C MET A 75 10.89 0.82 8.18
N PHE A 76 9.82 1.45 7.73
CA PHE A 76 9.35 2.72 8.27
C PHE A 76 9.00 2.61 9.76
N ASP A 77 8.29 1.56 10.17
CA ASP A 77 7.96 1.32 11.57
C ASP A 77 9.21 1.10 12.42
N ARG A 78 10.21 0.37 11.91
CA ARG A 78 11.51 0.21 12.59
C ARG A 78 12.22 1.56 12.76
N GLU A 79 12.29 2.38 11.71
CA GLU A 79 12.93 3.70 11.76
C GLU A 79 12.20 4.66 12.72
N ARG A 80 10.88 4.63 12.74
CA ARG A 80 10.08 5.41 13.68
C ARG A 80 10.36 4.99 15.12
N ASN A 81 10.45 3.68 15.37
CA ASN A 81 10.70 3.12 16.70
C ASN A 81 12.13 3.39 17.20
N THR A 82 13.13 3.45 16.31
CA THR A 82 14.52 3.82 16.70
C THR A 82 14.64 5.30 17.03
N ARG A 83 14.00 6.20 16.27
CA ARG A 83 13.98 7.65 16.54
C ARG A 83 13.27 8.00 17.85
N THR A 84 12.25 7.24 18.23
CA THR A 84 11.46 7.51 19.47
C THR A 84 12.15 6.97 20.73
N ARG A 85 13.06 6.00 20.61
CA ARG A 85 13.80 5.40 21.75
C ARG A 85 15.17 6.04 22.02
N GLY A 86 15.63 6.91 21.12
CA GLY A 86 16.93 7.60 21.23
C GLY A 86 16.85 9.05 21.73
N ALA A 87 15.68 9.51 22.17
CA ALA A 87 15.43 10.86 22.71
C ALA A 87 15.11 10.81 24.21
#